data_AF-A0A1L4FRN2-F1
#
_entry.id   AF-A0A1L4FRN2-F1
#
_cell.length_a   1.000
_cell.length_b   1.000
_cell.length_c   1.000
_cell.angle_alpha   90.00
_cell.angle_beta   90.00
_cell.angle_gamma   90.00
#
_symmetry.space_group_name_H-M   'P 1'
#
loop_
_entity.id
_entity.type
_entity.pdbx_description
1 polymer ?
#
loop_
_entity_poly.entity_id
_entity_poly.type
_entity_poly.pdbx_seq_one_letter_code
_entity_poly.pdbx_strand_id
1 'polypeptide(L)'
;MNRIEELQNIEKNLLSLGFWKQENYIYGFNYLFNGVVYTLFLSLHQVKRSNPKSMFTYWKKYQGPPFQNPQTPRIIYLHKNIYKELLSPRLLINSKFQKWLDQILYYYETVIKETENLTDDFYLDGSAFSFFGQKYQIFWFNNQQNEVQIDELNRKINVYVENQIYKYMSKRNSFFMSFLENALYSKIQSIQSKWEKELNLPSSQIGIAAKLRRKNVIAQNWVQKNRIEYIFKMVFWNQIIIENIVVHELLHSYFKNNHFSNPHNAQFYKKGNELIKDFDLLENLL
;
A
#
# COMPACT_ATOMS: atom_id res chain seq x y z
N MET A 1 23.04 -30.24 4.76
CA MET A 1 23.27 -29.50 3.51
C MET A 1 24.19 -28.33 3.83
N ASN A 2 25.32 -28.21 3.12
CA ASN A 2 26.28 -27.14 3.37
C ASN A 2 25.70 -25.79 2.89
N ARG A 3 25.94 -24.69 3.62
CA ARG A 3 25.41 -23.36 3.30
C ARG A 3 25.86 -22.86 1.91
N ILE A 4 27.00 -23.33 1.44
CA ILE A 4 27.53 -23.03 0.10
C ILE A 4 26.71 -23.75 -0.97
N GLU A 5 26.35 -25.01 -0.76
CA GLU A 5 25.53 -25.81 -1.68
C GLU A 5 24.11 -25.22 -1.83
N GLU A 6 23.55 -24.68 -0.74
CA GLU A 6 22.25 -24.01 -0.78
C GLU A 6 22.28 -22.76 -1.67
N LEU A 7 23.33 -21.93 -1.57
CA LEU A 7 23.48 -20.74 -2.40
C LEU A 7 23.73 -21.08 -3.88
N GLN A 8 24.53 -22.12 -4.15
CA GLN A 8 24.77 -22.60 -5.50
C GLN A 8 23.49 -23.15 -6.15
N ASN A 9 22.65 -23.85 -5.39
CA ASN A 9 21.35 -24.31 -5.88
C ASN A 9 20.38 -23.16 -6.16
N ILE A 10 20.35 -22.13 -5.30
CA ILE A 10 19.55 -20.92 -5.53
C ILE A 10 20.01 -20.19 -6.79
N GLU A 11 21.30 -19.95 -6.93
CA GLU A 11 21.88 -19.30 -8.10
C GLU A 11 21.56 -20.07 -9.38
N LYS A 12 21.73 -21.39 -9.38
CA LYS A 12 21.38 -22.25 -10.51
C LYS A 12 19.89 -22.15 -10.89
N ASN A 13 19.01 -22.08 -9.91
CA ASN A 13 17.57 -21.93 -10.15
C ASN A 13 17.21 -20.54 -10.68
N LEU A 14 17.85 -19.47 -10.20
CA LEU A 14 17.60 -18.12 -10.71
C LEU A 14 18.05 -17.98 -12.17
N LEU A 15 19.24 -18.49 -12.50
CA LEU A 15 19.75 -18.47 -13.87
C LEU A 15 18.86 -19.29 -14.82
N SER A 16 18.33 -20.44 -14.39
CA SER A 16 17.40 -21.24 -15.22
C SER A 16 16.05 -20.56 -15.44
N LEU A 17 15.65 -19.63 -14.57
CA LEU A 17 14.47 -18.78 -14.72
C LEU A 17 14.73 -17.55 -15.59
N GLY A 18 15.93 -17.41 -16.17
CA GLY A 18 16.27 -16.27 -17.03
C GLY A 18 16.71 -15.02 -16.26
N PHE A 19 16.99 -15.14 -14.95
CA PHE A 19 17.67 -14.06 -14.24
C PHE A 19 19.11 -13.95 -14.75
N TRP A 20 19.58 -12.73 -14.95
CA TRP A 20 20.99 -12.42 -15.17
C TRP A 20 21.62 -11.93 -13.86
N LYS A 21 22.90 -12.20 -13.66
CA LYS A 21 23.62 -11.78 -12.46
C LYS A 21 24.21 -10.39 -12.63
N GLN A 22 23.85 -9.46 -11.75
CA GLN A 22 24.55 -8.22 -11.49
C GLN A 22 25.54 -8.45 -10.34
N GLU A 23 26.64 -7.71 -10.28
CA GLU A 23 27.69 -7.88 -9.26
C GLU A 23 27.13 -7.99 -7.82
N ASN A 24 27.89 -8.63 -6.91
CA ASN A 24 27.56 -8.73 -5.48
C ASN A 24 26.24 -9.48 -5.15
N TYR A 25 25.97 -10.58 -5.86
CA TYR A 25 24.78 -11.44 -5.66
C TYR A 25 23.44 -10.74 -5.89
N ILE A 26 23.43 -9.77 -6.80
CA ILE A 26 22.22 -9.15 -7.31
C ILE A 26 21.81 -9.91 -8.58
N TYR A 27 20.54 -10.24 -8.74
CA TYR A 27 20.03 -10.93 -9.93
C TYR A 27 18.90 -10.12 -10.53
N GLY A 28 18.98 -9.79 -11.82
CA GLY A 28 17.97 -9.07 -12.57
C GLY A 28 17.14 -10.00 -13.44
N PHE A 29 15.83 -9.78 -13.56
CA PHE A 29 14.96 -10.46 -14.52
C PHE A 29 14.10 -9.43 -15.25
N ASN A 30 14.20 -9.39 -16.57
CA ASN A 30 13.40 -8.48 -17.39
C ASN A 30 12.05 -9.11 -17.69
N TYR A 31 10.99 -8.33 -17.50
CA TYR A 31 9.61 -8.74 -17.68
C TYR A 31 8.85 -7.69 -18.46
N LEU A 32 8.15 -8.10 -19.51
CA LEU A 32 7.30 -7.21 -20.32
C LEU A 32 5.87 -7.30 -19.83
N PHE A 33 5.34 -6.20 -19.30
CA PHE A 33 3.96 -6.10 -18.85
C PHE A 33 3.29 -4.89 -19.49
N ASN A 34 2.17 -5.11 -20.21
CA ASN A 34 1.43 -4.08 -20.93
C ASN A 34 2.32 -3.15 -21.78
N GLY A 35 3.28 -3.72 -22.51
CA GLY A 35 4.19 -2.96 -23.39
C GLY A 35 5.31 -2.20 -22.67
N VAL A 36 5.45 -2.35 -21.35
CA VAL A 36 6.53 -1.73 -20.56
C VAL A 36 7.46 -2.81 -20.00
N VAL A 37 8.77 -2.58 -20.12
CA VAL A 37 9.78 -3.48 -19.54
C VAL A 37 10.02 -3.10 -18.08
N TYR A 38 9.88 -4.07 -17.20
CA TYR A 38 10.24 -4.00 -15.79
C TYR A 38 11.41 -4.93 -15.53
N THR A 39 12.38 -4.51 -14.73
CA THR A 39 13.45 -5.39 -14.25
C THR A 39 13.23 -5.68 -12.77
N LEU A 40 12.99 -6.93 -12.42
CA LEU A 40 12.99 -7.41 -11.05
C LEU A 40 14.43 -7.65 -10.61
N PHE A 41 14.89 -6.95 -9.58
CA PHE A 41 16.16 -7.20 -8.92
C PHE A 41 15.96 -8.00 -7.63
N LEU A 42 16.73 -9.06 -7.48
CA LEU A 42 16.83 -9.87 -6.27
C LEU A 42 18.24 -9.66 -5.69
N SER A 43 18.36 -9.03 -4.53
CA SER A 43 19.64 -8.90 -3.84
C SER A 43 19.79 -9.95 -2.75
N LEU A 44 20.79 -10.82 -2.86
CA LEU A 44 21.16 -11.76 -1.79
C LEU A 44 22.23 -11.13 -0.89
N HIS A 45 21.85 -10.37 0.15
CA HIS A 45 22.84 -9.88 1.11
C HIS A 45 23.24 -10.98 2.10
N GLN A 46 24.54 -11.27 2.16
CA GLN A 46 25.15 -11.95 3.32
C GLN A 46 25.27 -10.94 4.47
N VAL A 47 24.41 -11.01 5.47
CA VAL A 47 24.61 -10.27 6.72
C VAL A 47 25.72 -10.97 7.49
N LYS A 48 26.89 -10.33 7.64
CA LYS A 48 27.94 -10.79 8.54
C LYS A 48 27.37 -10.80 9.98
N ARG A 49 27.37 -12.00 10.57
CA ARG A 49 27.01 -12.35 11.96
C ARG A 49 25.50 -12.37 12.30
N SER A 50 25.06 -13.58 12.69
CA SER A 50 23.93 -13.92 13.56
C SER A 50 22.48 -13.64 13.17
N ASN A 51 22.14 -13.17 11.96
CA ASN A 51 20.73 -13.11 11.53
C ASN A 51 20.54 -13.62 10.08
N PRO A 52 19.46 -14.36 9.77
CA PRO A 52 19.27 -14.96 8.45
C PRO A 52 19.07 -13.88 7.38
N LYS A 53 19.78 -14.05 6.25
CA LYS A 53 19.54 -13.49 4.90
C LYS A 53 18.52 -12.33 4.88
N SER A 54 18.98 -11.08 4.88
CA SER A 54 18.12 -9.98 4.44
C SER A 54 18.12 -9.95 2.92
N MET A 55 17.14 -10.61 2.30
CA MET A 55 16.89 -10.46 0.87
C MET A 55 15.91 -9.33 0.65
N PHE A 56 16.28 -8.42 -0.25
CA PHE A 56 15.39 -7.38 -0.74
C PHE A 56 15.14 -7.67 -2.21
N THR A 57 13.87 -7.62 -2.58
CA THR A 57 13.46 -7.67 -3.96
C THR A 57 12.95 -6.29 -4.31
N TYR A 58 13.40 -5.76 -5.45
CA TYR A 58 12.87 -4.51 -5.95
C TYR A 58 12.72 -4.50 -7.45
N TRP A 59 11.65 -3.90 -7.94
CA TRP A 59 11.49 -3.70 -9.37
C TRP A 59 12.19 -2.41 -9.83
N LYS A 60 12.46 -2.29 -11.12
CA LYS A 60 12.90 -1.06 -11.79
C LYS A 60 12.13 -0.96 -13.10
N LYS A 61 11.30 0.06 -13.24
CA LYS A 61 10.61 0.36 -14.50
C LYS A 61 11.61 0.94 -15.51
N TYR A 62 11.61 0.42 -16.74
CA TYR A 62 12.30 1.01 -17.87
C TYR A 62 11.28 1.68 -18.79
N GLN A 63 11.33 3.02 -18.86
CA GLN A 63 10.58 3.80 -19.83
C GLN A 63 11.56 4.38 -20.85
N GLY A 64 11.68 3.73 -22.00
CA GLY A 64 12.46 4.22 -23.13
C GLY A 64 13.14 3.11 -23.95
N PRO A 65 13.52 3.38 -25.21
CA PRO A 65 14.34 2.47 -26.02
C PRO A 65 15.69 2.17 -25.33
N PRO A 66 16.35 1.03 -25.65
CA PRO A 66 17.39 0.41 -24.83
C PRO A 66 18.67 1.21 -24.52
N PHE A 67 18.80 2.47 -24.96
CA PHE A 67 20.05 3.23 -24.90
C PHE A 67 19.93 4.68 -24.41
N GLN A 68 18.80 5.09 -23.83
CA GLN A 68 18.71 6.40 -23.18
C GLN A 68 18.27 6.23 -21.73
N ASN A 69 19.11 6.79 -20.84
CA ASN A 69 19.01 6.69 -19.39
C ASN A 69 17.55 6.79 -18.90
N PRO A 70 16.98 5.74 -18.27
CA PRO A 70 15.66 5.85 -17.69
C PRO A 70 15.71 6.86 -16.54
N GLN A 71 14.75 7.80 -16.55
CA GLN A 71 14.43 8.60 -15.37
C GLN A 71 14.26 7.65 -14.17
N THR A 72 14.93 7.99 -13.08
CA THR A 72 15.10 7.30 -11.79
C THR A 72 14.38 5.94 -11.62
N PRO A 73 15.11 4.84 -11.31
CA PRO A 73 14.51 3.55 -10.96
C PRO A 73 13.39 3.71 -9.90
N ARG A 74 12.19 3.18 -10.15
CA ARG A 74 11.15 3.02 -9.11
C ARG A 74 11.26 1.64 -8.50
N ILE A 75 11.49 1.60 -7.19
CA ILE A 75 11.84 0.42 -6.38
C ILE A 75 10.58 -0.13 -5.72
N ILE A 76 9.98 -1.20 -6.26
CA ILE A 76 8.83 -1.89 -5.63
C ILE A 76 9.37 -2.95 -4.67
N TYR A 77 9.37 -2.68 -3.37
CA TYR A 77 9.84 -3.64 -2.37
C TYR A 77 8.87 -4.82 -2.24
N LEU A 78 9.33 -6.06 -2.44
CA LEU A 78 8.54 -7.24 -2.06
C LEU A 78 9.07 -7.89 -0.78
N HIS A 79 8.14 -8.31 0.09
CA HIS A 79 8.43 -8.84 1.42
C HIS A 79 9.15 -10.21 1.41
N LYS A 80 9.78 -10.57 2.54
CA LYS A 80 10.66 -11.74 2.73
C LYS A 80 10.02 -13.10 2.40
N ASN A 81 8.71 -13.21 2.37
CA ASN A 81 8.01 -14.49 2.14
C ASN A 81 8.00 -14.93 0.67
N ILE A 82 8.10 -13.97 -0.26
CA ILE A 82 8.13 -14.20 -1.71
C ILE A 82 9.36 -15.02 -2.14
N TYR A 83 10.45 -14.92 -1.39
CA TYR A 83 11.64 -15.74 -1.56
C TYR A 83 11.36 -17.25 -1.44
N LYS A 84 10.52 -17.67 -0.49
CA LYS A 84 10.23 -19.11 -0.30
C LYS A 84 9.46 -19.68 -1.49
N GLU A 85 8.65 -18.85 -2.12
CA GLU A 85 7.95 -19.22 -3.35
C GLU A 85 8.91 -19.24 -4.53
N LEU A 86 9.70 -18.17 -4.76
CA LEU A 86 10.71 -18.12 -5.83
C LEU A 86 11.69 -19.31 -5.83
N LEU A 87 11.97 -19.88 -4.65
CA LEU A 87 12.85 -21.05 -4.50
C LEU A 87 12.13 -22.40 -4.53
N SER A 88 10.80 -22.42 -4.60
CA SER A 88 10.02 -23.65 -4.65
C SER A 88 10.15 -24.31 -6.03
N PRO A 89 10.49 -25.61 -6.12
CA PRO A 89 10.50 -26.35 -7.38
C PRO A 89 9.15 -26.32 -8.12
N ARG A 90 8.05 -26.01 -7.42
CA ARG A 90 6.70 -25.92 -8.00
C ARG A 90 6.47 -24.68 -8.88
N LEU A 91 7.35 -23.68 -8.81
CA LEU A 91 7.32 -22.50 -9.68
C LEU A 91 8.03 -22.72 -11.03
N LEU A 92 8.60 -23.91 -11.27
CA LEU A 92 9.15 -24.34 -12.56
C LEU A 92 8.09 -24.53 -13.66
N ILE A 93 6.81 -24.27 -13.38
CA ILE A 93 5.77 -24.13 -14.40
C ILE A 93 5.63 -22.64 -14.71
N ASN A 94 6.30 -22.22 -15.78
CA ASN A 94 6.42 -20.82 -16.25
C ASN A 94 5.10 -20.02 -16.14
N SER A 95 3.96 -20.64 -16.47
CA SER A 95 2.64 -19.97 -16.43
C SER A 95 2.13 -19.58 -15.05
N LYS A 96 2.54 -20.25 -13.96
CA LYS A 96 2.15 -19.87 -12.59
C LYS A 96 2.97 -18.68 -12.09
N PHE A 97 4.27 -18.68 -12.38
CA PHE A 97 5.16 -17.57 -12.04
C PHE A 97 4.76 -16.31 -12.81
N GLN A 98 4.52 -16.44 -14.11
CA GLN A 98 4.10 -15.34 -14.97
C GLN A 98 2.79 -14.71 -14.48
N LYS A 99 1.76 -15.51 -14.17
CA LYS A 99 0.49 -15.03 -13.62
C LYS A 99 0.68 -14.25 -12.31
N TRP A 100 1.57 -14.73 -11.45
CA TRP A 100 1.88 -14.05 -10.20
C TRP A 100 2.60 -12.71 -10.43
N LEU A 101 3.55 -12.65 -11.38
CA LEU A 101 4.20 -11.40 -11.79
C LEU A 101 3.21 -10.40 -12.41
N ASP A 102 2.31 -10.88 -13.28
CA ASP A 102 1.23 -10.08 -13.87
C ASP A 102 0.33 -9.49 -12.78
N GLN A 103 -0.01 -10.27 -11.75
CA GLN A 103 -0.82 -9.80 -10.63
C GLN A 103 -0.11 -8.70 -9.82
N ILE A 104 1.19 -8.89 -9.48
CA ILE A 104 1.97 -7.85 -8.80
C ILE A 104 1.99 -6.56 -9.62
N LEU A 105 2.35 -6.64 -10.89
CA LEU A 105 2.49 -5.46 -11.75
C LEU A 105 1.13 -4.82 -12.06
N TYR A 106 0.06 -5.61 -12.12
CA TYR A 106 -1.30 -5.12 -12.21
C TYR A 106 -1.65 -4.28 -10.98
N TYR A 107 -1.56 -4.84 -9.77
CA TYR A 107 -1.89 -4.09 -8.54
C TYR A 107 -0.97 -2.89 -8.36
N TYR A 108 0.30 -3.04 -8.72
CA TYR A 108 1.22 -1.92 -8.71
C TYR A 108 0.78 -0.78 -9.62
N GLU A 109 0.61 -1.02 -10.93
CA GLU A 109 0.30 0.06 -11.88
C GLU A 109 -1.12 0.61 -11.74
N THR A 110 -2.07 -0.20 -11.27
CA THR A 110 -3.50 0.17 -11.21
C THR A 110 -4.00 0.59 -9.82
N VAL A 111 -3.30 0.20 -8.75
CA VAL A 111 -3.77 0.40 -7.36
C VAL A 111 -2.73 1.13 -6.50
N ILE A 112 -1.45 0.74 -6.52
CA ILE A 112 -0.43 1.16 -5.53
C ILE A 112 0.52 2.26 -6.02
N LYS A 113 0.74 2.43 -7.32
CA LYS A 113 1.66 3.44 -7.87
C LYS A 113 1.34 4.88 -7.42
N GLU A 114 0.08 5.14 -7.08
CA GLU A 114 -0.37 6.42 -6.54
C GLU A 114 0.05 6.63 -5.08
N THR A 115 0.35 5.53 -4.37
CA THR A 115 0.74 5.47 -2.97
C THR A 115 2.24 5.24 -2.74
N GLU A 116 3.13 5.37 -3.73
CA GLU A 116 4.59 5.17 -3.52
C GLU A 116 5.41 6.46 -3.39
N ASN A 117 4.87 7.62 -3.81
CA ASN A 117 5.57 8.92 -3.71
C ASN A 117 5.30 9.61 -2.36
N LEU A 118 5.05 8.84 -1.31
CA LEU A 118 4.61 9.31 0.01
C LEU A 118 5.77 9.99 0.77
N THR A 119 5.91 11.31 0.66
CA THR A 119 6.56 12.07 1.74
C THR A 119 5.55 12.34 2.84
N ASP A 120 6.03 12.46 4.09
CA ASP A 120 5.21 12.69 5.29
C ASP A 120 4.64 14.14 5.35
N ASP A 121 4.73 14.89 4.24
CA ASP A 121 4.44 16.31 4.14
C ASP A 121 2.93 16.54 3.94
N PHE A 122 2.18 16.42 5.04
CA PHE A 122 0.87 17.06 5.09
C PHE A 122 1.07 18.56 5.32
N TYR A 123 0.63 19.37 4.36
CA TYR A 123 0.60 20.81 4.49
C TYR A 123 -0.71 21.36 3.92
N LEU A 124 -1.38 22.18 4.73
CA LEU A 124 -2.58 22.93 4.39
C LEU A 124 -2.32 24.41 4.72
N ASP A 125 -1.83 25.17 3.76
CA ASP A 125 -2.06 26.63 3.73
C ASP A 125 -3.24 26.85 2.81
N GLY A 126 -4.18 27.73 3.16
CA GLY A 126 -5.48 27.89 2.52
C GLY A 126 -5.56 28.05 0.98
N SER A 127 -4.53 27.78 0.19
CA SER A 127 -4.54 27.70 -1.28
C SER A 127 -4.04 26.37 -1.86
N ALA A 128 -3.38 25.52 -1.05
CA ALA A 128 -2.81 24.26 -1.50
C ALA A 128 -2.95 23.18 -0.43
N PHE A 129 -3.18 21.97 -0.90
CA PHE A 129 -3.20 20.76 -0.09
C PHE A 129 -2.19 19.81 -0.69
N SER A 130 -1.06 19.61 0.00
CA SER A 130 -0.09 18.59 -0.38
C SER A 130 -0.38 17.33 0.40
N PHE A 131 -0.45 16.23 -0.33
CA PHE A 131 -0.85 14.96 0.19
C PHE A 131 -0.04 13.86 -0.48
N PHE A 132 0.90 13.27 0.26
CA PHE A 132 1.71 12.14 -0.21
C PHE A 132 2.37 12.39 -1.59
N GLY A 133 3.02 13.55 -1.72
CA GLY A 133 3.67 13.96 -2.97
C GLY A 133 2.71 14.43 -4.08
N GLN A 134 1.40 14.32 -3.90
CA GLN A 134 0.40 14.91 -4.79
C GLN A 134 -0.06 16.26 -4.24
N LYS A 135 0.20 17.33 -5.00
CA LYS A 135 -0.26 18.67 -4.66
C LYS A 135 -1.61 18.94 -5.35
N TYR A 136 -2.66 19.02 -4.55
CA TYR A 136 -3.95 19.54 -4.98
C TYR A 136 -4.00 21.05 -4.79
N GLN A 137 -4.54 21.74 -5.77
CA GLN A 137 -4.83 23.17 -5.64
C GLN A 137 -6.25 23.35 -5.12
N ILE A 138 -6.40 24.11 -4.03
CA ILE A 138 -7.71 24.42 -3.45
C ILE A 138 -8.13 25.81 -3.92
N PHE A 139 -9.23 25.86 -4.66
CA PHE A 139 -9.89 27.08 -5.07
C PHE A 139 -11.07 27.36 -4.15
N TRP A 140 -11.08 28.53 -3.52
CA TRP A 140 -12.14 28.94 -2.61
C TRP A 140 -13.09 29.89 -3.32
N PHE A 141 -14.39 29.66 -3.12
CA PHE A 141 -15.45 30.47 -3.68
C PHE A 141 -16.40 30.90 -2.57
N ASN A 142 -16.79 32.17 -2.58
CA ASN A 142 -17.81 32.69 -1.68
C ASN A 142 -19.19 32.34 -2.24
N ASN A 143 -19.92 31.47 -1.56
CA ASN A 143 -21.26 31.00 -1.96
C ASN A 143 -22.17 30.88 -0.73
N GLN A 144 -23.50 30.88 -0.91
CA GLN A 144 -24.46 30.69 0.18
C GLN A 144 -24.57 29.23 0.65
N GLN A 145 -24.04 28.28 -0.12
CA GLN A 145 -24.04 26.85 0.20
C GLN A 145 -22.61 26.35 0.40
N ASN A 146 -22.44 25.52 1.44
CA ASN A 146 -21.17 24.87 1.72
C ASN A 146 -21.06 23.57 0.90
N GLU A 147 -20.15 23.53 -0.06
CA GLU A 147 -19.96 22.41 -0.98
C GLU A 147 -18.48 22.22 -1.31
N VAL A 148 -18.04 20.98 -1.49
CA VAL A 148 -16.70 20.65 -1.97
C VAL A 148 -16.80 19.74 -3.19
N GLN A 149 -16.17 20.16 -4.28
CA GLN A 149 -16.08 19.41 -5.53
C GLN A 149 -14.63 19.03 -5.78
N ILE A 150 -14.37 17.74 -6.02
CA ILE A 150 -13.03 17.21 -6.24
C ILE A 150 -12.91 16.79 -7.72
N ASP A 151 -11.94 17.36 -8.40
CA ASP A 151 -11.49 16.94 -9.74
C ASP A 151 -10.17 16.18 -9.58
N GLU A 152 -10.27 14.86 -9.48
CA GLU A 152 -9.13 13.96 -9.27
C GLU A 152 -8.16 13.99 -10.47
N LEU A 153 -8.67 14.15 -11.69
CA LEU A 153 -7.87 14.17 -12.92
C LEU A 153 -6.95 15.39 -12.98
N ASN A 154 -7.49 16.57 -12.68
CA ASN A 154 -6.73 17.83 -12.71
C ASN A 154 -6.12 18.20 -11.37
N ARG A 155 -6.32 17.38 -10.32
CA ARG A 155 -5.88 17.64 -8.94
C ARG A 155 -6.36 18.99 -8.43
N LYS A 156 -7.63 19.31 -8.70
CA LYS A 156 -8.26 20.56 -8.27
C LYS A 156 -9.37 20.26 -7.27
N ILE A 157 -9.48 21.10 -6.26
CA ILE A 157 -10.56 21.04 -5.29
C ILE A 157 -11.22 22.41 -5.25
N ASN A 158 -12.49 22.47 -5.64
CA ASN A 158 -13.28 23.68 -5.56
C ASN A 158 -14.09 23.63 -4.27
N VAL A 159 -13.92 24.63 -3.41
CA VAL A 159 -14.57 24.72 -2.11
C VAL A 159 -15.44 25.97 -2.10
N TYR A 160 -16.75 25.76 -2.08
CA TYR A 160 -17.76 26.80 -2.02
C TYR A 160 -18.19 26.93 -0.56
N VAL A 161 -18.03 28.12 0.02
CA VAL A 161 -18.34 28.35 1.43
C VAL A 161 -18.90 29.75 1.65
N GLU A 162 -19.64 29.91 2.75
CA GLU A 162 -20.13 31.21 3.17
C GLU A 162 -18.99 32.23 3.38
N ASN A 163 -19.31 33.51 3.18
CA ASN A 163 -18.38 34.64 3.34
C ASN A 163 -17.60 34.60 4.68
N GLN A 164 -18.24 34.13 5.75
CA GLN A 164 -17.63 34.01 7.07
C GLN A 164 -16.55 32.92 7.19
N ILE A 165 -16.57 31.91 6.33
CA ILE A 165 -15.51 30.89 6.23
C ILE A 165 -14.49 31.38 5.19
N TYR A 166 -14.97 31.82 4.01
CA TYR A 166 -14.15 32.30 2.90
C TYR A 166 -13.07 33.31 3.32
N LYS A 167 -13.45 34.31 4.15
CA LYS A 167 -12.56 35.39 4.58
C LYS A 167 -11.39 34.97 5.47
N TYR A 168 -11.50 33.87 6.23
CA TYR A 168 -10.55 33.56 7.31
C TYR A 168 -9.84 32.22 7.07
N MET A 169 -8.50 32.25 6.97
CA MET A 169 -7.70 31.05 6.71
C MET A 169 -7.90 29.93 7.73
N SER A 170 -7.99 30.25 9.03
CA SER A 170 -8.24 29.25 10.08
C SER A 170 -9.57 28.54 9.88
N LYS A 171 -10.64 29.28 9.55
CA LYS A 171 -11.97 28.71 9.29
C LYS A 171 -11.99 27.87 8.01
N ARG A 172 -11.33 28.32 6.95
CA ARG A 172 -11.12 27.54 5.72
C ARG A 172 -10.46 26.20 6.04
N ASN A 173 -9.35 26.24 6.78
CA ASN A 173 -8.62 25.03 7.16
C ASN A 173 -9.49 24.09 8.01
N SER A 174 -10.17 24.60 9.03
CA SER A 174 -11.08 23.80 9.86
C SER A 174 -12.22 23.17 9.05
N PHE A 175 -12.86 23.95 8.17
CA PHE A 175 -13.93 23.46 7.30
C PHE A 175 -13.42 22.32 6.41
N PHE A 176 -12.28 22.52 5.75
CA PHE A 176 -11.72 21.52 4.85
C PHE A 176 -11.31 20.25 5.60
N MET A 177 -10.71 20.37 6.78
CA MET A 177 -10.36 19.22 7.62
C MET A 177 -11.60 18.43 8.03
N SER A 178 -12.67 19.09 8.49
CA SER A 178 -13.93 18.44 8.82
C SER A 178 -14.57 17.76 7.61
N PHE A 179 -14.48 18.37 6.42
CA PHE A 179 -14.92 17.73 5.18
C PHE A 179 -14.15 16.42 4.93
N LEU A 180 -12.82 16.43 5.01
CA LEU A 180 -12.01 15.23 4.79
C LEU A 180 -12.30 14.14 5.83
N GLU A 181 -12.45 14.52 7.09
CA GLU A 181 -12.81 13.60 8.18
C GLU A 181 -14.16 12.92 7.92
N ASN A 182 -15.19 13.71 7.58
CA ASN A 182 -16.52 13.17 7.28
C ASN A 182 -16.52 12.30 6.02
N ALA A 183 -15.83 12.72 4.96
CA ALA A 183 -15.72 11.97 3.72
C ALA A 183 -15.05 10.60 3.94
N LEU A 184 -13.95 10.56 4.71
CA LEU A 184 -13.33 9.28 5.05
C LEU A 184 -14.22 8.46 5.98
N TYR A 185 -14.81 9.07 7.01
CA TYR A 185 -15.71 8.38 7.92
C TYR A 185 -16.83 7.65 7.18
N SER A 186 -17.51 8.32 6.24
CA SER A 186 -18.58 7.71 5.44
C SER A 186 -18.08 6.53 4.59
N LYS A 187 -16.90 6.65 3.97
CA LYS A 187 -16.27 5.54 3.21
C LYS A 187 -15.97 4.35 4.13
N ILE A 188 -15.31 4.59 5.26
CA ILE A 188 -14.96 3.56 6.23
C ILE A 188 -16.21 2.93 6.84
N GLN A 189 -17.21 3.71 7.21
CA GLN A 189 -18.44 3.20 7.83
C GLN A 189 -19.14 2.18 6.93
N SER A 190 -19.28 2.49 5.64
CA SER A 190 -19.87 1.55 4.68
C SER A 190 -19.10 0.23 4.59
N ILE A 191 -17.77 0.31 4.50
CA ILE A 191 -16.88 -0.86 4.38
C ILE A 191 -16.85 -1.67 5.68
N GLN A 192 -16.63 -1.00 6.81
CA GLN A 192 -16.46 -1.63 8.11
C GLN A 192 -17.75 -2.34 8.54
N SER A 193 -18.92 -1.72 8.38
CA SER A 193 -20.20 -2.35 8.73
C SER A 193 -20.49 -3.60 7.88
N LYS A 194 -20.11 -3.61 6.60
CA LYS A 194 -20.20 -4.80 5.74
C LYS A 194 -19.38 -5.95 6.31
N TRP A 195 -18.11 -5.70 6.65
CA TRP A 195 -17.19 -6.74 7.10
C TRP A 195 -17.36 -7.15 8.57
N GLU A 196 -17.80 -6.24 9.44
CA GLU A 196 -18.22 -6.56 10.81
C GLU A 196 -19.35 -7.58 10.80
N LYS A 197 -20.34 -7.41 9.90
CA LYS A 197 -21.44 -8.37 9.73
C LYS A 197 -20.92 -9.73 9.23
N GLU A 198 -20.06 -9.73 8.21
CA GLU A 198 -19.50 -10.97 7.63
C GLU A 198 -18.65 -11.75 8.63
N LEU A 199 -17.90 -11.04 9.49
CA LEU A 199 -17.05 -11.62 10.52
C LEU A 199 -17.78 -11.88 11.85
N ASN A 200 -19.07 -11.56 11.93
CA ASN A 200 -19.87 -11.62 13.17
C ASN A 200 -19.20 -10.89 14.35
N LEU A 201 -18.69 -9.68 14.09
CA LEU A 201 -18.05 -8.81 15.07
C LEU A 201 -19.04 -7.77 15.61
N PRO A 202 -18.89 -7.31 16.87
CA PRO A 202 -19.63 -6.15 17.34
C PRO A 202 -19.24 -4.90 16.55
N SER A 203 -20.16 -3.95 16.42
CA SER A 203 -19.85 -2.70 15.74
C SER A 203 -18.80 -1.90 16.52
N SER A 204 -17.71 -1.56 15.86
CA SER A 204 -16.57 -0.84 16.43
C SER A 204 -16.62 0.65 16.08
N GLN A 205 -16.15 1.48 17.02
CA GLN A 205 -16.09 2.93 16.82
C GLN A 205 -15.03 3.28 15.77
N ILE A 206 -15.37 4.18 14.86
CA ILE A 206 -14.44 4.72 13.86
C ILE A 206 -13.84 6.02 14.39
N GLY A 207 -12.52 6.07 14.52
CA GLY A 207 -11.77 7.29 14.78
C GLY A 207 -11.02 7.75 13.54
N ILE A 208 -11.16 9.03 13.18
CA ILE A 208 -10.33 9.64 12.12
C ILE A 208 -9.33 10.59 12.78
N ALA A 209 -8.06 10.47 12.42
CA ALA A 209 -6.97 11.25 13.02
C ALA A 209 -6.04 11.86 11.98
N ALA A 210 -5.42 12.99 12.31
CA ALA A 210 -4.37 13.59 11.48
C ALA A 210 -3.07 12.80 11.45
N LYS A 211 -2.76 12.16 12.58
CA LYS A 211 -1.56 11.36 12.76
C LYS A 211 -1.83 10.34 13.86
N LEU A 212 -1.34 9.12 13.66
CA LEU A 212 -1.35 8.08 14.67
C LEU A 212 -0.07 8.14 15.50
N ARG A 213 -0.11 7.59 16.72
CA ARG A 213 1.01 7.66 17.68
C ARG A 213 2.29 7.00 17.16
N ARG A 214 2.15 5.96 16.34
CA ARG A 214 3.28 5.23 15.76
C ARG A 214 3.64 5.81 14.39
N LYS A 215 4.95 6.00 14.15
CA LYS A 215 5.47 6.46 12.87
C LYS A 215 5.15 5.42 11.78
N ASN A 216 4.76 5.86 10.58
CA ASN A 216 4.41 5.02 9.43
C ASN A 216 3.20 4.08 9.62
N VAL A 217 2.31 4.37 10.58
CA VAL A 217 1.07 3.61 10.77
C VAL A 217 -0.10 4.36 10.16
N ILE A 218 -0.89 3.66 9.36
CA ILE A 218 -2.01 4.20 8.56
C ILE A 218 -3.38 3.91 9.19
N ALA A 219 -3.48 2.77 9.89
CA ALA A 219 -4.63 2.44 10.71
C ALA A 219 -4.17 1.71 11.98
N GLN A 220 -4.99 1.73 13.02
CA GLN A 220 -4.70 1.04 14.26
C GLN A 220 -5.97 0.59 14.96
N ASN A 221 -6.09 -0.71 15.20
CA ASN A 221 -7.13 -1.30 16.02
C ASN A 221 -6.80 -1.23 17.52
N TRP A 222 -7.66 -0.55 18.27
CA TRP A 222 -7.71 -0.55 19.73
C TRP A 222 -8.75 -1.56 20.22
N VAL A 223 -8.44 -2.85 20.11
CA VAL A 223 -9.44 -3.92 20.37
C VAL A 223 -10.09 -3.80 21.76
N GLN A 224 -9.33 -3.41 22.79
CA GLN A 224 -9.88 -3.22 24.15
C GLN A 224 -10.86 -2.05 24.27
N LYS A 225 -10.76 -1.06 23.38
CA LYS A 225 -11.65 0.10 23.32
C LYS A 225 -12.76 -0.06 22.28
N ASN A 226 -12.82 -1.22 21.61
CA ASN A 226 -13.71 -1.47 20.47
C ASN A 226 -13.69 -0.30 19.47
N ARG A 227 -12.49 0.14 19.08
CA ARG A 227 -12.27 1.32 18.23
C ARG A 227 -11.16 1.07 17.24
N ILE A 228 -11.35 1.48 16.00
CA ILE A 228 -10.32 1.47 14.97
C ILE A 228 -10.06 2.91 14.54
N GLU A 229 -8.79 3.31 14.55
CA GLU A 229 -8.37 4.64 14.13
C GLU A 229 -7.72 4.60 12.76
N TYR A 230 -8.11 5.53 11.89
CA TYR A 230 -7.61 5.67 10.54
C TYR A 230 -7.06 7.08 10.34
N ILE A 231 -6.01 7.22 9.53
CA ILE A 231 -5.53 8.54 9.15
C ILE A 231 -6.48 9.18 8.13
N PHE A 232 -6.93 10.44 8.33
CA PHE A 232 -7.83 11.13 7.37
C PHE A 232 -7.28 11.14 5.93
N LYS A 233 -5.95 11.08 5.86
CA LYS A 233 -5.13 10.89 4.69
C LYS A 233 -5.72 9.81 3.73
N MET A 234 -6.29 8.72 4.23
CA MET A 234 -6.85 7.66 3.38
C MET A 234 -8.04 8.07 2.49
N VAL A 235 -8.61 9.26 2.65
CA VAL A 235 -9.82 9.70 1.92
C VAL A 235 -9.70 9.67 0.40
N PHE A 236 -8.49 9.86 -0.16
CA PHE A 236 -8.23 9.84 -1.61
C PHE A 236 -7.63 8.52 -2.09
N TRP A 237 -7.52 7.51 -1.24
CA TRP A 237 -6.96 6.23 -1.64
C TRP A 237 -7.96 5.42 -2.45
N ASN A 238 -7.41 4.54 -3.30
CA ASN A 238 -8.22 3.57 -4.02
C ASN A 238 -9.05 2.76 -3.02
N GLN A 239 -10.33 2.57 -3.32
CA GLN A 239 -11.26 1.87 -2.43
C GLN A 239 -10.79 0.45 -2.08
N ILE A 240 -10.09 -0.24 -2.99
CA ILE A 240 -9.52 -1.58 -2.75
C ILE A 240 -8.49 -1.53 -1.62
N ILE A 241 -7.65 -0.50 -1.59
CA ILE A 241 -6.64 -0.30 -0.52
C ILE A 241 -7.34 -0.02 0.81
N ILE A 242 -8.32 0.89 0.81
CA ILE A 242 -9.08 1.23 2.02
C ILE A 242 -9.78 -0.02 2.57
N GLU A 243 -10.42 -0.80 1.71
CA GLU A 243 -11.10 -2.04 2.09
C GLU A 243 -10.13 -3.08 2.63
N ASN A 244 -8.95 -3.25 2.01
CA ASN A 244 -7.89 -4.12 2.50
C ASN A 244 -7.44 -3.74 3.93
N ILE A 245 -7.20 -2.45 4.18
CA ILE A 245 -6.80 -1.94 5.50
C ILE A 245 -7.91 -2.11 6.54
N VAL A 246 -9.17 -1.82 6.19
CA VAL A 246 -10.29 -2.01 7.12
C VAL A 246 -10.42 -3.48 7.51
N VAL A 247 -10.31 -4.40 6.53
CA VAL A 247 -10.33 -5.84 6.83
C VAL A 247 -9.13 -6.26 7.67
N HIS A 248 -7.93 -5.76 7.38
CA HIS A 248 -6.75 -6.01 8.23
C HIS A 248 -7.02 -5.67 9.69
N GLU A 249 -7.55 -4.47 9.93
CA GLU A 249 -7.84 -4.03 11.29
C GLU A 249 -8.94 -4.87 11.94
N LEU A 250 -10.01 -5.23 11.22
CA LEU A 250 -11.05 -6.10 11.75
C LEU A 250 -10.55 -7.53 12.04
N LEU A 251 -9.61 -8.06 11.27
CA LEU A 251 -9.00 -9.36 11.53
C LEU A 251 -8.22 -9.36 12.86
N HIS A 252 -7.64 -8.23 13.29
CA HIS A 252 -7.06 -8.13 14.65
C HIS A 252 -8.11 -8.35 15.73
N SER A 253 -9.34 -7.83 15.56
CA SER A 253 -10.45 -8.11 16.48
C SER A 253 -10.87 -9.57 16.42
N TYR A 254 -11.02 -10.12 15.22
CA TYR A 254 -11.42 -11.51 15.00
C TYR A 254 -10.46 -12.52 15.65
N PHE A 255 -9.15 -12.39 15.41
CA PHE A 255 -8.17 -13.35 15.92
C PHE A 255 -7.80 -13.13 17.39
N LYS A 256 -7.97 -11.92 17.93
CA LYS A 256 -7.82 -11.69 19.37
C LYS A 256 -8.94 -12.36 20.17
N ASN A 257 -10.16 -12.36 19.65
CA ASN A 257 -11.28 -13.10 20.25
C ASN A 257 -11.05 -14.63 20.21
N ASN A 258 -10.21 -15.11 19.29
CA ASN A 258 -9.87 -16.53 19.13
C ASN A 258 -8.53 -16.94 19.79
N HIS A 259 -7.99 -16.12 20.71
CA HIS A 259 -6.82 -16.43 21.56
C HIS A 259 -5.49 -16.74 20.83
N PHE A 260 -5.21 -16.10 19.69
CA PHE A 260 -3.91 -16.26 19.01
C PHE A 260 -2.86 -15.25 19.52
N SER A 261 -1.64 -15.73 19.82
CA SER A 261 -0.54 -14.94 20.39
C SER A 261 0.27 -14.12 19.38
N ASN A 262 0.12 -14.41 18.08
CA ASN A 262 0.72 -13.63 16.99
C ASN A 262 -0.39 -13.22 15.99
N PRO A 263 -0.70 -11.92 15.85
CA PRO A 263 -1.82 -11.48 15.03
C PRO A 263 -1.62 -11.74 13.54
N HIS A 264 -0.39 -11.66 13.01
CA HIS A 264 -0.09 -11.86 11.58
C HIS A 264 0.44 -13.26 11.27
N ASN A 265 -0.31 -14.28 11.65
CA ASN A 265 0.04 -15.68 11.40
C ASN A 265 -0.57 -16.20 10.08
N ALA A 266 -0.26 -17.44 9.68
CA ALA A 266 -0.77 -18.01 8.42
C ALA A 266 -2.31 -18.07 8.35
N GLN A 267 -3.00 -18.21 9.50
CA GLN A 267 -4.46 -18.20 9.54
C GLN A 267 -5.02 -16.79 9.31
N PHE A 268 -4.32 -15.74 9.77
CA PHE A 268 -4.68 -14.35 9.49
C PHE A 268 -4.72 -14.08 7.98
N TYR A 269 -3.62 -14.38 7.28
CA TYR A 269 -3.54 -14.17 5.83
C TYR A 269 -4.48 -15.08 5.05
N LYS A 270 -4.65 -16.33 5.50
CA LYS A 270 -5.66 -17.23 4.92
C LYS A 270 -7.05 -16.63 5.02
N LYS A 271 -7.44 -16.14 6.21
CA LYS A 271 -8.77 -15.55 6.42
C LYS A 271 -8.93 -14.25 5.63
N GLY A 272 -7.89 -13.42 5.56
CA GLY A 272 -7.89 -12.23 4.70
C GLY A 272 -8.14 -12.58 3.24
N ASN A 273 -7.46 -13.59 2.69
CA ASN A 273 -7.67 -14.04 1.30
C ASN A 273 -9.04 -14.67 1.04
N GLU A 274 -9.73 -15.20 2.06
CA GLU A 274 -11.12 -15.64 1.95
C GLU A 274 -12.10 -14.46 1.79
N LEU A 275 -11.76 -13.29 2.36
CA LEU A 275 -12.62 -12.10 2.37
C LEU A 275 -12.32 -11.18 1.19
N ILE A 276 -11.04 -10.87 0.99
CA ILE A 276 -10.55 -9.99 -0.07
C ILE A 276 -9.62 -10.80 -0.95
N LYS A 277 -9.92 -10.81 -2.25
CA LYS A 277 -9.04 -11.44 -3.24
C LYS A 277 -7.66 -10.77 -3.19
N ASP A 278 -6.62 -11.60 -3.14
CA ASP A 278 -5.22 -11.18 -3.13
C ASP A 278 -4.86 -10.30 -1.91
N PHE A 279 -5.55 -10.48 -0.77
CA PHE A 279 -5.33 -9.75 0.48
C PHE A 279 -3.87 -9.75 0.94
N ASP A 280 -3.23 -10.93 1.00
CA ASP A 280 -1.82 -11.06 1.42
C ASP A 280 -0.88 -10.32 0.45
N LEU A 281 -1.18 -10.35 -0.85
CA LEU A 281 -0.39 -9.61 -1.84
C LEU A 281 -0.49 -8.10 -1.62
N LEU A 282 -1.70 -7.57 -1.44
CA LEU A 282 -1.94 -6.14 -1.18
C LEU A 282 -1.24 -5.67 0.10
N GLU A 283 -1.33 -6.46 1.17
CA GLU A 283 -0.65 -6.20 2.45
C GLU A 283 0.87 -6.11 2.32
N ASN A 284 1.48 -6.92 1.46
CA ASN A 284 2.92 -6.90 1.24
C ASN A 284 3.37 -5.73 0.34
N LEU A 285 2.45 -5.02 -0.30
CA LEU A 285 2.72 -3.91 -1.21
C LEU A 285 2.42 -2.52 -0.60
N LEU A 286 1.73 -2.46 0.54
CA LEU A 286 1.41 -1.24 1.31
C LEU A 286 2.46 -0.95 2.39
#